data_AF-A0A964YKU9-F1
#
_entry.id   AF-A0A964YKU9-F1
#
_cell.length_a   1.000
_cell.length_b   1.000
_cell.length_c   1.000
_cell.angle_alpha   90.00
_cell.angle_beta   90.00
_cell.angle_gamma   90.00
#
_symmetry.space_group_name_H-M   'P 1'
#
loop_
_entity.id
_entity.type
_entity.pdbx_description
1 polymer ?
#
loop_
_entity_poly.entity_id
_entity_poly.type
_entity_poly.pdbx_seq_one_letter_code
_entity_poly.pdbx_strand_id
1 'polypeptide(L)'
;GELRRVSAAVVVNYKNQTDTKSGEVKQIPYQPAELQQMIALARDAVGFRQDRGDSVSVANIPFTPEPVEHIPFYKDGGFIELVKEFSKFAIIFGALAIFFFVVVKPILFPPLVEVVEEEGLKGLAKREALKYVG
;
A
#
# COMPACT_ATOMS: atom_id res chain seq x y z
N GLY A 1 57.16 -29.64 -7.84
CA GLY A 1 55.72 -29.40 -7.69
C GLY A 1 55.48 -27.92 -7.79
N GLU A 2 54.84 -27.49 -8.86
CA GLU A 2 54.67 -26.08 -9.24
C GLU A 2 53.66 -25.37 -8.33
N LEU A 3 53.90 -24.08 -8.06
CA LEU A 3 53.07 -23.28 -7.18
C LEU A 3 51.65 -23.15 -7.75
N ARG A 4 50.66 -23.72 -7.04
CA ARG A 4 49.25 -23.54 -7.36
C ARG A 4 48.80 -22.13 -6.97
N ARG A 5 48.19 -21.44 -7.93
CA ARG A 5 47.48 -20.16 -7.73
C ARG A 5 46.36 -20.33 -6.70
N VAL A 6 46.23 -19.35 -5.81
CA VAL A 6 45.13 -19.26 -4.84
C VAL A 6 44.17 -18.14 -5.26
N SER A 7 42.88 -18.42 -5.22
CA SER A 7 41.83 -17.44 -5.46
C SER A 7 40.80 -17.50 -4.34
N ALA A 8 40.57 -16.36 -3.69
CA ALA A 8 39.62 -16.25 -2.59
C ALA A 8 38.69 -15.06 -2.83
N ALA A 9 37.40 -15.28 -2.55
CA ALA A 9 36.39 -14.24 -2.54
C ALA A 9 35.77 -14.18 -1.15
N VAL A 10 35.70 -12.99 -0.56
CA VAL A 10 35.12 -12.78 0.76
C VAL A 10 33.93 -11.85 0.58
N VAL A 11 32.79 -12.25 1.13
CA VAL A 11 31.58 -11.44 1.10
C VAL A 11 31.31 -10.96 2.51
N VAL A 12 31.11 -9.66 2.65
CA VAL A 12 30.88 -9.00 3.93
C VAL A 12 29.47 -8.41 3.93
N ASN A 13 28.71 -8.69 5.00
CA ASN A 13 27.38 -8.13 5.19
C ASN A 13 27.46 -6.65 5.55
N TYR A 14 26.40 -5.88 5.33
CA TYR A 14 26.34 -4.50 5.81
C TYR A 14 26.37 -4.42 7.34
N LYS A 15 26.87 -3.30 7.87
CA LYS A 15 26.82 -3.04 9.32
C LYS A 15 25.46 -2.52 9.72
N ASN A 16 24.96 -3.02 10.85
CA ASN A 16 23.72 -2.54 11.46
C ASN A 16 23.99 -1.25 12.22
N GLN A 17 23.32 -0.17 11.85
CA GLN A 17 23.32 1.09 12.58
C GLN A 17 21.90 1.40 13.04
N THR A 18 21.72 1.50 14.35
CA THR A 18 20.44 1.89 14.95
C THR A 18 20.29 3.40 14.85
N ASP A 19 19.21 3.84 14.20
CA ASP A 19 18.84 5.24 14.16
C ASP A 19 18.35 5.66 15.56
N THR A 20 19.03 6.61 16.17
CA THR A 20 18.76 7.05 17.56
C THR A 20 17.41 7.76 17.68
N LYS A 21 16.77 8.14 16.56
CA LYS A 21 15.50 8.87 16.54
C LYS A 21 14.29 7.97 16.28
N SER A 22 14.39 7.02 15.35
CA SER A 22 13.28 6.11 15.02
C SER A 22 13.36 4.75 15.71
N GLY A 23 14.53 4.41 16.29
CA GLY A 23 14.78 3.06 16.82
C GLY A 23 14.93 2.00 15.73
N GLU A 24 14.89 2.39 14.46
CA GLU A 24 15.03 1.47 13.33
C GLU A 24 16.48 1.06 13.13
N VAL A 25 16.71 -0.23 12.88
CA VAL A 25 18.01 -0.76 12.51
C VAL A 25 18.16 -0.64 11.00
N LYS A 26 19.07 0.22 10.54
CA LYS A 26 19.40 0.38 9.12
C LYS A 26 20.69 -0.36 8.80
N GLN A 27 20.69 -1.08 7.67
CA GLN A 27 21.90 -1.71 7.14
C GLN A 27 22.65 -0.70 6.28
N ILE A 28 23.91 -0.43 6.62
CA ILE A 28 24.73 0.57 5.95
C ILE A 28 26.00 -0.11 5.42
N PRO A 29 26.45 0.22 4.20
CA PRO A 29 27.70 -0.31 3.69
C PRO A 29 28.91 0.15 4.51
N TYR A 30 29.96 -0.69 4.56
CA TYR A 30 31.25 -0.29 5.10
C TYR A 30 31.90 0.80 4.25
N GLN A 31 32.64 1.68 4.91
CA GLN A 31 33.39 2.72 4.22
C GLN A 31 34.55 2.11 3.40
N PRO A 32 34.99 2.76 2.31
CA PRO A 32 36.07 2.24 1.48
C PRO A 32 37.37 1.94 2.25
N ALA A 33 37.68 2.75 3.27
CA ALA A 33 38.83 2.54 4.14
C ALA A 33 38.70 1.28 5.01
N GLU A 34 37.51 1.01 5.56
CA GLU A 34 37.23 -0.21 6.35
C GLU A 34 37.36 -1.46 5.45
N LEU A 35 36.85 -1.38 4.21
CA LEU A 35 36.96 -2.47 3.24
C LEU A 35 38.41 -2.78 2.85
N GLN A 36 39.26 -1.75 2.68
CA GLN A 36 40.67 -1.96 2.40
C GLN A 36 41.39 -2.71 3.53
N GLN A 37 41.06 -2.41 4.79
CA GLN A 37 41.59 -3.14 5.94
C GLN A 37 41.16 -4.61 5.93
N MET A 38 39.88 -4.88 5.62
CA MET A 38 39.38 -6.25 5.47
C MET A 38 40.08 -7.00 4.33
N ILE A 39 40.31 -6.33 3.19
CA ILE A 39 41.07 -6.90 2.06
C ILE A 39 42.50 -7.24 2.48
N ALA A 40 43.18 -6.37 3.23
CA ALA A 40 44.53 -6.61 3.71
C ALA A 40 44.58 -7.84 4.64
N LEU A 41 43.68 -7.89 5.62
CA LEU A 41 43.57 -9.04 6.54
C LEU A 41 43.26 -10.35 5.80
N ALA A 42 42.36 -10.31 4.81
CA ALA A 42 42.04 -11.47 4.00
C ALA A 42 43.24 -11.93 3.17
N ARG A 43 44.02 -11.00 2.60
CA ARG A 43 45.25 -11.29 1.86
C ARG A 43 46.32 -11.94 2.75
N ASP A 44 46.51 -11.41 3.95
CA ASP A 44 47.49 -11.95 4.90
C ASP A 44 47.09 -13.35 5.38
N ALA A 45 45.80 -13.57 5.68
CA ALA A 45 45.28 -14.85 6.15
C ALA A 45 45.44 -15.98 5.12
N VAL A 46 45.30 -15.68 3.82
CA VAL A 46 45.50 -16.67 2.74
C VAL A 46 46.95 -16.77 2.26
N GLY A 47 47.84 -15.90 2.77
CA GLY A 47 49.23 -15.81 2.31
C GLY A 47 49.33 -15.37 0.85
N PHE A 48 48.56 -14.34 0.46
CA PHE A 48 48.48 -13.80 -0.89
C PHE A 48 49.87 -13.46 -1.45
N ARG A 49 50.12 -13.89 -2.68
CA ARG A 49 51.36 -13.64 -3.40
C ARG A 49 51.11 -13.22 -4.84
N GLN A 50 51.49 -11.98 -5.16
CA GLN A 50 51.31 -11.42 -6.49
C GLN A 50 52.19 -12.13 -7.54
N ASP A 51 53.37 -12.60 -7.14
CA ASP A 51 54.28 -13.43 -7.95
C ASP A 51 53.66 -14.76 -8.39
N ARG A 52 52.69 -15.30 -7.63
CA ARG A 52 51.94 -16.51 -8.00
C ARG A 52 50.68 -16.25 -8.85
N GLY A 53 50.36 -14.98 -9.10
CA GLY A 53 49.09 -14.60 -9.75
C GLY A 53 47.86 -14.83 -8.86
N ASP A 54 48.03 -14.81 -7.53
CA ASP A 54 46.90 -14.96 -6.61
C ASP A 54 45.92 -13.78 -6.75
N SER A 55 44.66 -14.00 -6.35
CA SER A 55 43.64 -12.94 -6.36
C SER A 55 42.72 -13.04 -5.16
N VAL A 56 42.54 -11.93 -4.45
CA VAL A 56 41.60 -11.79 -3.34
C VAL A 56 40.67 -10.62 -3.62
N SER A 57 39.37 -10.86 -3.61
CA SER A 57 38.33 -9.83 -3.76
C SER A 57 37.39 -9.83 -2.57
N VAL A 58 36.99 -8.64 -2.13
CA VAL A 58 36.01 -8.46 -1.06
C VAL A 58 34.82 -7.68 -1.62
N ALA A 59 33.63 -8.25 -1.51
CA ALA A 59 32.37 -7.61 -1.90
C ALA A 59 31.56 -7.30 -0.65
N ASN A 60 31.03 -6.09 -0.57
CA ASN A 60 30.13 -5.68 0.50
C ASN A 60 28.70 -5.68 -0.03
N ILE A 61 27.88 -6.63 0.42
CA ILE A 61 26.49 -6.79 -0.01
C ILE A 61 25.60 -7.13 1.18
N PRO A 62 24.33 -6.69 1.19
CA PRO A 62 23.38 -7.08 2.22
C PRO A 62 23.06 -8.57 2.12
N PHE A 63 23.11 -9.29 3.24
CA PHE A 63 22.77 -10.72 3.30
C PHE A 63 21.28 -10.96 3.51
N THR A 64 20.60 -9.97 4.09
CA THR A 64 19.14 -10.00 4.25
C THR A 64 18.53 -9.49 2.95
N PRO A 65 17.41 -10.06 2.46
CA PRO A 65 16.58 -9.36 1.49
C PRO A 65 16.30 -7.96 2.01
N GLU A 66 16.29 -6.97 1.11
CA GLU A 66 15.96 -5.60 1.48
C GLU A 66 14.74 -5.62 2.40
N PRO A 67 14.78 -4.93 3.55
CA PRO A 67 13.63 -4.85 4.44
C PRO A 67 12.44 -4.52 3.57
N VAL A 68 11.44 -5.40 3.54
CA VAL A 68 10.25 -5.20 2.71
C VAL A 68 9.74 -3.84 3.10
N GLU A 69 9.94 -2.86 2.22
CA GLU A 69 9.57 -1.49 2.50
C GLU A 69 8.08 -1.57 2.82
N HIS A 70 7.69 -1.15 4.01
CA HIS A 70 6.34 -1.37 4.51
C HIS A 70 5.40 -0.46 3.71
N ILE A 71 5.06 -0.89 2.51
CA ILE A 71 4.13 -0.20 1.64
C ILE A 71 2.78 -0.24 2.35
N PRO A 72 2.16 0.93 2.60
CA PRO A 72 0.82 0.96 3.15
C PRO A 72 -0.12 0.13 2.28
N PHE A 73 -1.04 -0.61 2.91
CA PHE A 73 -1.93 -1.53 2.19
C PHE A 73 -2.69 -0.88 1.02
N TYR A 74 -2.99 0.42 1.09
CA TYR A 74 -3.70 1.15 0.04
C TYR A 74 -2.82 1.50 -1.18
N LYS A 75 -1.50 1.38 -1.08
CA LYS A 75 -0.53 1.57 -2.18
C LYS A 75 -0.05 0.27 -2.78
N ASP A 76 -0.38 -0.86 -2.16
CA ASP A 76 -0.02 -2.18 -2.68
C ASP A 76 -0.70 -2.39 -4.04
N GLY A 77 0.07 -2.88 -5.02
CA GLY A 77 -0.42 -3.17 -6.36
C GLY A 77 -1.60 -4.14 -6.33
N GLY A 78 -1.54 -5.15 -5.44
CA GLY A 78 -2.64 -6.11 -5.27
C GLY A 78 -3.94 -5.46 -4.78
N PHE A 79 -3.85 -4.48 -3.88
CA PHE A 79 -5.03 -3.74 -3.41
C PHE A 79 -5.61 -2.84 -4.51
N ILE A 80 -4.75 -2.17 -5.28
CA ILE A 80 -5.20 -1.31 -6.39
C ILE A 80 -5.90 -2.15 -7.48
N GLU A 81 -5.37 -3.32 -7.81
CA GLU A 81 -6.00 -4.25 -8.75
C GLU A 81 -7.36 -4.73 -8.24
N LEU A 82 -7.45 -5.10 -6.96
CA LEU A 82 -8.70 -5.50 -6.32
C LEU A 82 -9.75 -4.38 -6.39
N VAL A 83 -9.38 -3.16 -5.98
CA VAL A 83 -10.27 -1.99 -6.05
C VAL A 83 -10.73 -1.75 -7.48
N LYS A 84 -9.84 -1.88 -8.47
CA LYS A 84 -10.18 -1.70 -9.88
C LYS A 84 -11.17 -2.76 -10.36
N GLU A 85 -11.05 -4.00 -9.92
CA GLU A 85 -12.00 -5.06 -10.26
C GLU A 85 -13.37 -4.82 -9.61
N PHE A 86 -13.39 -4.51 -8.30
CA PHE A 86 -14.62 -4.16 -7.58
C PHE A 86 -15.31 -2.92 -8.15
N SER A 87 -14.56 -1.94 -8.65
CA SER A 87 -15.12 -0.70 -9.20
C SER A 87 -16.06 -0.94 -10.40
N LYS A 88 -15.76 -1.94 -11.24
CA LYS A 88 -16.61 -2.30 -12.39
C LYS A 88 -17.98 -2.78 -11.94
N PHE A 89 -18.00 -3.67 -10.94
CA PHE A 89 -19.25 -4.15 -10.37
C PHE A 89 -19.98 -3.05 -9.60
N ALA A 90 -19.25 -2.22 -8.85
CA ALA A 90 -19.83 -1.10 -8.10
C ALA A 90 -20.58 -0.12 -9.01
N ILE A 91 -20.08 0.14 -10.22
CA ILE A 91 -20.78 0.99 -11.21
C ILE A 91 -22.11 0.36 -11.64
N ILE A 92 -22.11 -0.93 -11.96
CA ILE A 92 -23.32 -1.66 -12.39
C ILE A 92 -24.35 -1.70 -11.25
N PHE A 93 -23.92 -2.10 -10.04
CA PHE A 93 -24.79 -2.11 -8.87
C PHE A 93 -25.29 -0.71 -8.51
N GLY A 94 -24.45 0.31 -8.66
CA GLY A 94 -24.83 1.71 -8.46
C GLY A 94 -25.93 2.14 -9.44
N ALA A 95 -25.78 1.84 -10.72
CA ALA A 95 -26.80 2.13 -11.73
C ALA A 95 -28.12 1.40 -11.45
N LEU A 96 -28.06 0.11 -11.09
CA LEU A 96 -29.24 -0.68 -10.72
C LEU A 96 -29.91 -0.16 -9.45
N ALA A 97 -29.12 0.23 -8.44
CA ALA A 97 -29.64 0.82 -7.22
C ALA A 97 -30.36 2.14 -7.52
N ILE A 98 -29.76 3.03 -8.31
CA ILE A 98 -30.40 4.29 -8.72
C ILE A 98 -31.70 4.00 -9.47
N PHE A 99 -31.69 3.10 -10.45
CA PHE A 99 -32.89 2.70 -11.18
C PHE A 99 -33.99 2.16 -10.24
N PHE A 100 -33.61 1.30 -9.29
CA PHE A 100 -34.54 0.77 -8.31
C PHE A 100 -35.13 1.86 -7.41
N PHE A 101 -34.31 2.77 -6.87
CA PHE A 101 -34.78 3.85 -6.01
C PHE A 101 -35.62 4.90 -6.74
N VAL A 102 -35.31 5.18 -8.01
CA VAL A 102 -35.99 6.21 -8.82
C VAL A 102 -37.26 5.68 -9.49
N VAL A 103 -37.29 4.43 -9.94
CA VAL A 103 -38.42 3.89 -10.72
C VAL A 103 -39.23 2.90 -9.89
N VAL A 104 -38.58 1.86 -9.36
CA VAL A 104 -39.28 0.74 -8.73
C VAL A 104 -39.89 1.15 -7.39
N LYS A 105 -39.12 1.84 -6.53
CA LYS A 105 -39.55 2.26 -5.19
C LYS A 105 -40.78 3.18 -5.21
N PRO A 106 -40.87 4.27 -6.01
CA PRO A 106 -42.05 5.13 -6.00
C PRO A 106 -43.30 4.48 -6.62
N ILE A 107 -43.15 3.48 -7.50
CA ILE A 107 -44.30 2.75 -8.05
C ILE A 107 -44.86 1.76 -7.01
N LEU A 108 -44.00 1.06 -6.28
CA LEU A 108 -44.41 0.12 -5.24
C LEU A 108 -44.84 0.80 -3.94
N PHE A 109 -44.23 1.94 -3.63
CA PHE A 109 -44.49 2.74 -2.44
C PHE A 109 -44.69 4.19 -2.87
N PRO A 110 -45.82 4.51 -3.52
CA PRO A 110 -46.13 5.89 -3.84
C PRO A 110 -46.13 6.70 -2.53
N PRO A 111 -45.48 7.87 -2.50
CA PRO A 111 -45.65 8.77 -1.37
C PRO A 111 -47.15 9.03 -1.25
N LEU A 112 -47.69 8.87 -0.04
CA LEU A 112 -49.07 9.23 0.24
C LEU A 112 -49.16 10.75 0.03
N VAL A 113 -49.51 11.16 -1.19
CA VAL A 113 -49.86 12.54 -1.48
C VAL A 113 -51.13 12.77 -0.67
N GLU A 114 -50.95 13.46 0.45
CA GLU A 114 -52.03 13.83 1.34
C GLU A 114 -53.11 14.55 0.53
N VAL A 115 -54.27 13.89 0.37
CA VAL A 115 -55.52 14.47 -0.18
C VAL A 115 -56.12 15.52 0.80
N VAL A 116 -55.29 16.06 1.70
CA VAL A 116 -55.69 16.88 2.86
C VAL A 116 -56.12 18.29 2.43
N GLU A 117 -55.64 18.79 1.29
CA GLU A 117 -55.91 20.18 0.87
C GLU A 117 -57.34 20.36 0.31
N GLU A 118 -57.88 19.38 -0.41
CA GLU A 118 -59.23 19.47 -1.02
C GLU A 118 -60.37 19.29 0.00
N GLU A 119 -60.23 18.40 0.99
CA GLU A 119 -61.25 18.25 2.04
C GLU A 119 -61.20 19.37 3.07
N GLY A 120 -60.00 19.90 3.37
CA GLY A 120 -59.82 21.03 4.26
C GLY A 120 -60.50 22.31 3.74
N LEU A 121 -60.32 22.62 2.45
CA LEU A 121 -60.92 23.80 1.83
C LEU A 121 -62.46 23.69 1.73
N LYS A 122 -62.97 22.51 1.37
CA LYS A 122 -64.43 22.25 1.30
C LYS A 122 -65.08 22.28 2.68
N GLY A 123 -64.39 21.79 3.71
CA GLY A 123 -64.83 21.85 5.10
C GLY A 123 -64.91 23.28 5.66
N LEU A 124 -63.97 24.13 5.26
CA LEU A 124 -63.95 25.55 5.63
C LEU A 124 -65.05 26.34 4.90
N ALA A 125 -65.22 26.14 3.59
CA ALA A 125 -66.27 26.80 2.81
C ALA A 125 -67.69 26.43 3.31
N LYS A 126 -67.91 25.17 3.69
CA LYS A 126 -69.19 24.71 4.26
C LYS A 126 -69.50 25.35 5.61
N ARG A 127 -68.48 25.57 6.45
CA ARG A 127 -68.61 26.23 7.75
C ARG A 127 -68.91 27.72 7.62
N GLU A 128 -68.35 28.38 6.60
CA GLU A 128 -68.60 29.80 6.33
C GLU A 128 -70.02 30.02 5.77
N ALA A 129 -70.49 29.16 4.85
CA ALA A 129 -71.85 29.22 4.33
C ALA A 129 -72.94 29.00 5.41
N LEU A 130 -72.67 28.15 6.42
CA LEU A 130 -73.58 27.91 7.54
C LEU A 130 -73.71 29.09 8.51
N LYS A 131 -72.81 30.07 8.46
CA LYS A 131 -72.83 31.26 9.34
C LYS A 131 -73.86 32.32 8.90
N TYR A 132 -74.34 32.25 7.65
CA TYR A 132 -75.26 33.23 7.06
C TYR A 132 -76.71 32.75 6.94
N VAL A 133 -77.02 31.54 7.43
CA VAL A 133 -78.35 30.90 7.31
C VAL A 133 -79.06 30.77 8.67
N GLY A 134 -78.55 31.44 9.71
CA GLY A 134 -79.13 31.48 11.05
C GLY A 134 -79.81 32.82 11.35
#